data_AF-A0A534LCG9-F1
#
_entry.id   AF-A0A534LCG9-F1
#
_cell.length_a   1.000
_cell.length_b   1.000
_cell.length_c   1.000
_cell.angle_alpha   90.00
_cell.angle_beta   90.00
_cell.angle_gamma   90.00
#
_symmetry.space_group_name_H-M   'P 1'
#
loop_
_entity.id
_entity.type
_entity.pdbx_description
1 polymer ?
#
loop_
_entity_poly.entity_id
_entity_poly.type
_entity_poly.pdbx_seq_one_letter_code
_entity_poly.pdbx_strand_id
1 'polypeptide(L)'
;MRRISFQDGVTYTFGPDLTPIATVRSGETVEFVCQDACGGQIRTEKDTLDQLDMDQVNGATGPVRVIGSRAGDVIRIQIRDIRVAEWGFQSIVSGHGVLGDEVDRPRTKVIPIQDGI
;
A
#
# COMPACT_ATOMS: atom_id res chain seq x y z
N MET A 1 -15.39 -0.47 15.40
CA MET A 1 -13.99 -0.25 14.96
C MET A 1 -14.04 0.77 13.82
N ARG A 2 -13.24 1.83 13.88
CA ARG A 2 -13.22 2.85 12.82
C ARG A 2 -12.49 2.28 11.61
N ARG A 3 -13.06 2.43 10.42
CA ARG A 3 -12.45 2.05 9.14
C ARG A 3 -11.92 3.33 8.46
N ILE A 4 -10.71 3.27 7.92
CA ILE A 4 -10.04 4.37 7.20
C ILE A 4 -9.62 3.78 5.86
N SER A 5 -10.17 4.31 4.76
CA SER A 5 -10.05 3.72 3.44
C SER A 5 -9.17 4.54 2.52
N PHE A 6 -8.49 3.90 1.57
CA PHE A 6 -7.81 4.59 0.47
C PHE A 6 -8.76 5.51 -0.32
N GLN A 7 -10.07 5.20 -0.32
CA GLN A 7 -11.10 6.07 -0.91
C GLN A 7 -11.29 7.39 -0.16
N ASP A 8 -10.97 7.43 1.14
CA ASP A 8 -11.04 8.63 1.96
C ASP A 8 -9.79 9.51 1.75
N GLY A 9 -8.67 8.89 1.40
CA GLY A 9 -7.43 9.56 1.06
C GLY A 9 -6.24 8.63 0.92
N VAL A 10 -5.39 8.97 -0.04
CA VAL A 10 -4.10 8.32 -0.30
C VAL A 10 -3.04 9.41 -0.33
N THR A 11 -1.89 9.13 0.27
CA THR A 11 -0.69 9.93 0.09
C THR A 11 0.37 9.13 -0.65
N TYR A 12 1.03 9.78 -1.60
CA TYR A 12 2.18 9.23 -2.35
C TYR A 12 3.52 9.77 -1.84
N THR A 13 3.48 10.68 -0.87
CA THR A 13 4.66 11.24 -0.21
C THR A 13 4.46 11.29 1.30
N PHE A 14 5.56 11.44 2.04
CA PHE A 14 5.52 11.70 3.48
C PHE A 14 6.10 13.10 3.72
N GLY A 15 5.28 13.99 4.26
CA GLY A 15 5.66 15.37 4.54
C GLY A 15 4.87 15.97 5.70
N PRO A 16 5.37 17.05 6.31
CA PRO A 16 4.73 17.68 7.48
C PRO A 16 3.41 18.38 7.14
N ASP A 17 3.21 18.76 5.88
CA ASP A 17 2.08 19.60 5.44
C ASP A 17 0.86 18.79 4.97
N LEU A 18 0.89 17.47 5.15
CA LEU A 18 -0.22 16.60 4.74
C LEU A 18 -1.43 16.79 5.67
N THR A 19 -2.60 17.01 5.09
CA THR A 19 -3.85 17.10 5.85
C THR A 19 -4.29 15.70 6.29
N PRO A 20 -4.53 15.46 7.59
CA PRO A 20 -5.01 14.17 8.06
C PRO A 20 -6.41 13.85 7.56
N ILE A 21 -6.62 12.66 6.99
CA ILE A 21 -7.95 12.16 6.59
C ILE A 21 -8.73 11.58 7.77
N ALA A 22 -8.03 11.26 8.86
CA ALA A 22 -8.62 10.76 10.09
C ALA A 22 -7.85 11.26 11.31
N THR A 23 -8.51 11.25 12.47
CA THR A 23 -7.93 11.59 13.76
C THR A 23 -8.35 10.58 14.80
N VAL A 24 -7.41 9.96 15.50
CA VAL A 24 -7.61 8.85 16.46
C VAL A 24 -7.02 9.18 17.82
N ARG A 25 -7.48 8.51 18.87
CA ARG A 25 -6.86 8.58 20.21
C ARG A 25 -5.86 7.45 20.42
N SER A 26 -4.89 7.67 21.31
CA SER A 26 -4.01 6.57 21.75
C SER A 26 -4.83 5.43 22.35
N GLY A 27 -4.49 4.19 21.97
CA GLY A 27 -5.23 2.97 22.35
C GLY A 27 -6.45 2.63 21.49
N GLU A 28 -6.86 3.53 20.57
CA GLU A 28 -7.97 3.26 19.66
C GLU A 28 -7.57 2.19 18.62
N THR A 29 -8.51 1.27 18.32
CA THR A 29 -8.33 0.28 17.25
C THR A 29 -9.00 0.75 15.98
N VAL A 30 -8.23 0.80 14.89
CA VAL A 30 -8.70 1.16 13.55
C VAL A 30 -8.38 0.07 12.54
N GLU A 31 -9.20 0.00 11.49
CA GLU A 31 -8.96 -0.81 10.30
C GLU A 31 -8.52 0.11 9.17
N PHE A 32 -7.39 -0.22 8.53
CA PHE A 32 -6.98 0.40 7.28
C PHE A 32 -7.42 -0.47 6.10
N VAL A 33 -8.07 0.15 5.12
CA VAL A 33 -8.32 -0.44 3.81
C VAL A 33 -7.30 0.15 2.85
N CYS A 34 -6.43 -0.70 2.34
CA CYS A 34 -5.33 -0.30 1.48
C CYS A 34 -5.54 -0.81 0.06
N GLN A 35 -4.95 -0.10 -0.89
CA GLN A 35 -4.77 -0.58 -2.25
C GLN A 35 -3.40 -1.26 -2.37
N ASP A 36 -3.20 -2.09 -3.38
CA ASP A 36 -1.86 -2.64 -3.66
C ASP A 36 -0.87 -1.52 -4.04
N ALA A 37 0.42 -1.86 -4.01
CA ALA A 37 1.51 -0.93 -4.30
C ALA A 37 1.49 -0.37 -5.73
N CYS A 38 0.73 -0.96 -6.65
CA CYS A 38 0.59 -0.46 -8.02
C CYS A 38 -0.66 0.41 -8.18
N GLY A 39 -1.35 0.77 -7.09
CA GLY A 39 -2.57 1.58 -7.17
C GLY A 39 -3.68 0.85 -7.92
N GLY A 40 -3.78 -0.49 -7.81
CA GLY A 40 -4.85 -1.30 -8.42
C GLY A 40 -4.87 -1.27 -9.96
N GLN A 41 -3.74 -0.87 -10.56
CA GLN A 41 -3.56 -0.78 -12.00
C GLN A 41 -3.28 -2.16 -12.63
N ILE A 42 -2.65 -3.08 -11.89
CA ILE A 42 -2.43 -4.46 -12.34
C ILE A 42 -3.67 -5.30 -12.03
N ARG A 43 -4.34 -5.82 -13.05
CA ARG A 43 -5.55 -6.65 -12.91
C ARG A 43 -5.45 -7.99 -13.64
N THR A 44 -4.55 -8.08 -14.60
CA THR A 44 -4.32 -9.25 -15.45
C THR A 44 -2.82 -9.41 -15.70
N GLU A 45 -2.40 -10.59 -16.17
CA GLU A 45 -1.00 -10.83 -16.54
C GLU A 45 -0.51 -10.02 -17.75
N LYS A 46 -1.41 -9.31 -18.44
CA LYS A 46 -1.07 -8.39 -19.52
C LYS A 46 -0.62 -7.03 -19.01
N ASP A 47 -0.98 -6.68 -17.77
CA ASP A 47 -0.63 -5.41 -17.15
C ASP A 47 0.76 -5.56 -16.51
N THR A 48 1.75 -4.83 -17.04
CA THR A 48 3.15 -4.91 -16.58
C THR A 48 3.59 -3.60 -15.93
N LEU A 49 4.57 -3.68 -15.02
CA LEU A 49 5.00 -2.51 -14.22
C LEU A 49 5.47 -1.32 -15.09
N ASP A 50 6.03 -1.57 -16.27
CA ASP A 50 6.48 -0.54 -17.22
C ASP A 50 5.34 0.22 -17.92
N GLN A 51 4.09 -0.23 -17.76
CA GLN A 51 2.89 0.42 -18.32
C GLN A 51 2.13 1.26 -17.29
N LEU A 52 2.57 1.26 -16.03
CA LEU A 52 1.85 1.91 -14.96
C LEU A 52 2.03 3.43 -14.98
N ASP A 53 1.03 4.14 -14.50
CA ASP A 53 1.20 5.50 -14.03
C ASP A 53 2.04 5.48 -12.75
N MET A 54 3.31 5.85 -12.89
CA MET A 54 4.30 5.87 -11.81
C MET A 54 4.02 6.96 -10.77
N ASP A 55 3.16 7.94 -11.05
CA ASP A 55 2.75 8.93 -10.05
C ASP A 55 1.70 8.35 -9.07
N GLN A 56 1.15 7.18 -9.38
CA GLN A 56 0.10 6.49 -8.61
C GLN A 56 0.58 5.18 -7.96
N VAL A 57 1.90 4.95 -7.87
CA VAL A 57 2.46 3.78 -7.19
C VAL A 57 2.84 4.07 -5.74
N ASN A 58 2.80 3.06 -4.89
CA ASN A 58 3.12 3.12 -3.45
C ASN A 58 2.25 4.09 -2.64
N GLY A 59 0.99 4.24 -3.04
CA GLY A 59 0.00 5.00 -2.27
C GLY A 59 -0.25 4.40 -0.89
N ALA A 60 -0.15 5.23 0.15
CA ALA A 60 -0.47 4.85 1.52
C ALA A 60 -1.82 5.46 1.96
N THR A 61 -2.73 4.63 2.49
CA THR A 61 -3.98 5.10 3.07
C THR A 61 -3.71 5.96 4.31
N GLY A 62 -4.08 7.23 4.26
CA GLY A 62 -3.76 8.19 5.31
C GLY A 62 -3.56 9.61 4.78
N PRO A 63 -2.92 10.49 5.57
CA PRO A 63 -2.36 10.24 6.90
C PRO A 63 -3.41 10.27 8.02
N VAL A 64 -3.05 9.67 9.16
CA VAL A 64 -3.90 9.62 10.36
C VAL A 64 -3.23 10.39 11.49
N ARG A 65 -3.94 11.37 12.04
CA ARG A 65 -3.48 12.13 13.21
C ARG A 65 -3.74 11.34 14.49
N VAL A 66 -2.73 11.22 15.34
CA VAL A 66 -2.91 10.73 16.72
C VAL A 66 -3.08 11.93 17.66
N ILE A 67 -4.19 12.00 18.39
CA ILE A 67 -4.47 13.10 19.31
C ILE A 67 -3.40 13.11 20.41
N GLY A 68 -2.77 14.27 20.59
CA GLY A 68 -1.82 14.51 21.67
C GLY A 68 -0.37 14.11 21.36
N SER A 69 -0.08 13.45 20.23
CA SER A 69 1.30 13.14 19.83
C SER A 69 2.10 14.39 19.52
N ARG A 70 3.37 14.43 19.92
CA ARG A 70 4.32 15.53 19.71
C ARG A 70 5.62 15.02 19.10
N ALA A 71 6.41 15.94 18.54
CA ALA A 71 7.75 15.62 18.07
C ALA A 71 8.60 15.06 19.23
N GLY A 72 9.30 13.95 18.99
CA GLY A 72 10.06 13.21 20.00
C GLY A 72 9.29 12.07 20.66
N ASP A 73 7.95 12.03 20.53
CA ASP A 73 7.17 10.88 20.99
C ASP A 73 7.36 9.67 20.05
N VAL A 74 7.15 8.47 20.60
CA VAL A 74 7.10 7.23 19.82
C VAL A 74 5.64 6.81 19.64
N ILE A 75 5.23 6.59 18.39
CA ILE A 75 3.95 5.94 18.09
C ILE A 75 4.17 4.43 18.03
N ARG A 76 3.69 3.72 19.04
CA ARG A 76 3.63 2.26 19.02
C ARG A 76 2.37 1.80 18.29
N ILE A 77 2.54 1.05 17.22
CA ILE A 77 1.45 0.41 16.48
C ILE A 77 1.46 -1.08 16.77
N GLN A 78 0.33 -1.65 17.17
CA GLN A 78 0.15 -3.09 17.26
C GLN A 78 -0.70 -3.56 16.07
N ILE A 79 -0.10 -4.32 15.17
CA ILE A 79 -0.84 -4.98 14.09
C ILE A 79 -1.53 -6.20 14.69
N ARG A 80 -2.87 -6.17 14.71
CA ARG A 80 -3.69 -7.24 15.30
C ARG A 80 -4.07 -8.30 14.28
N ASP A 81 -4.32 -7.88 13.06
CA ASP A 81 -4.79 -8.71 11.96
C ASP A 81 -4.40 -8.07 10.62
N ILE A 82 -4.20 -8.88 9.60
CA ILE A 82 -4.00 -8.46 8.22
C ILE A 82 -4.86 -9.37 7.35
N ARG A 83 -5.75 -8.77 6.56
CA ARG A 83 -6.59 -9.47 5.59
C ARG A 83 -6.21 -9.02 4.19
N VAL A 84 -5.97 -9.98 3.32
CA VAL A 84 -5.58 -9.76 1.93
C VAL A 84 -6.76 -10.07 1.00
N ALA A 85 -6.67 -9.59 -0.23
CA ALA A 85 -7.62 -9.96 -1.27
C ALA A 85 -7.48 -11.45 -1.64
N GLU A 86 -8.41 -11.96 -2.44
CA GLU A 86 -8.41 -13.35 -2.92
C GLU A 86 -7.31 -13.64 -3.96
N TRP A 87 -6.57 -12.62 -4.37
CA TRP A 87 -5.45 -12.74 -5.30
C TRP A 87 -4.46 -11.58 -5.09
N GLY A 88 -3.23 -11.80 -5.55
CA GLY A 88 -2.19 -10.79 -5.68
C GLY A 88 -1.43 -10.98 -6.98
N PHE A 89 -0.31 -10.31 -7.14
CA PHE A 89 0.54 -10.47 -8.32
C PHE A 89 2.01 -10.34 -7.96
N GLN A 90 2.86 -10.86 -8.83
CA GLN A 90 4.29 -10.56 -8.85
C GLN A 90 4.65 -10.07 -10.24
N SER A 91 5.47 -9.03 -10.32
CA SER A 91 5.90 -8.47 -11.60
C SER A 91 7.40 -8.17 -11.61
N ILE A 92 8.02 -8.36 -12.77
CA ILE A 92 9.43 -8.11 -13.04
C ILE A 92 9.55 -7.24 -14.29
N VAL A 93 10.55 -6.37 -14.30
CA VAL A 93 10.88 -5.47 -15.42
C VAL A 93 12.39 -5.45 -15.59
N SER A 94 12.83 -5.35 -16.85
CA SER A 94 14.24 -5.24 -17.22
C SER A 94 14.93 -4.09 -16.49
N GLY A 95 16.16 -4.34 -16.02
CA GLY A 95 16.99 -3.36 -15.29
C GLY A 95 16.54 -3.05 -13.86
N HIS A 96 15.53 -3.74 -13.32
CA HIS A 96 15.02 -3.52 -11.96
C HIS A 96 15.13 -4.78 -11.09
N GLY A 97 15.47 -4.59 -9.81
CA GLY A 97 15.69 -5.68 -8.87
C GLY A 97 17.07 -6.35 -9.03
N VAL A 98 17.35 -7.34 -8.17
CA VAL A 98 18.66 -8.01 -8.12
C VAL A 98 19.03 -8.72 -9.43
N LEU A 99 18.04 -9.23 -10.15
CA LEU A 99 18.20 -9.97 -11.42
C LEU A 99 17.74 -9.13 -12.63
N GLY A 100 17.67 -7.81 -12.51
CA GLY A 100 17.12 -6.96 -13.56
C GLY A 100 17.78 -7.14 -14.93
N ASP A 101 19.08 -7.46 -14.94
CA ASP A 101 19.85 -7.69 -16.17
C ASP A 101 19.54 -9.05 -16.84
N GLU A 102 18.96 -10.00 -16.10
CA GLU A 102 18.52 -11.30 -16.62
C GLU A 102 17.07 -11.29 -17.12
N VAL A 103 16.35 -10.17 -16.94
CA VAL A 103 14.95 -10.03 -17.36
C VAL A 103 14.89 -9.50 -18.80
N ASP A 104 14.67 -10.40 -19.75
CA ASP A 104 14.58 -10.04 -21.19
C ASP A 104 13.37 -9.13 -21.52
N ARG A 105 12.25 -9.30 -20.81
CA ARG A 105 11.04 -8.51 -21.01
C ARG A 105 10.19 -8.44 -19.73
N PRO A 106 9.39 -7.37 -19.56
CA PRO A 106 8.42 -7.28 -18.48
C PRO A 106 7.48 -8.47 -18.43
N ARG A 107 7.20 -8.94 -17.22
CA ARG A 107 6.30 -10.06 -16.94
C ARG A 107 5.53 -9.81 -15.66
N THR A 108 4.23 -10.04 -15.70
CA THR A 108 3.40 -10.11 -14.50
C THR A 108 2.79 -11.51 -14.42
N LYS A 109 2.75 -12.05 -13.20
CA LYS A 109 2.01 -13.26 -12.86
C LYS A 109 0.95 -12.92 -11.82
N VAL A 110 -0.30 -13.27 -12.10
CA VAL A 110 -1.40 -13.16 -11.13
C VAL A 110 -1.43 -14.45 -10.31
N ILE A 111 -1.56 -14.29 -8.99
CA ILE A 111 -1.43 -15.37 -8.02
C ILE A 111 -2.74 -15.41 -7.22
N PRO A 112 -3.62 -16.41 -7.42
CA PRO A 112 -4.76 -16.61 -6.54
C PRO A 112 -4.26 -16.98 -5.14
N ILE A 113 -4.94 -16.47 -4.11
CA ILE A 113 -4.67 -16.77 -2.71
C ILE A 113 -5.77 -17.70 -2.21
N GLN A 114 -5.39 -18.91 -1.79
CA GLN A 114 -6.31 -19.95 -1.34
C GLN A 114 -5.85 -20.49 0.01
N ASP A 115 -6.77 -20.58 0.97
CA ASP A 115 -6.47 -21.06 2.33
C ASP A 115 -5.34 -20.28 3.05
N GLY A 116 -5.13 -19.02 2.67
CA GLY A 116 -4.06 -18.17 3.20
C GLY A 116 -2.67 -18.45 2.63
N ILE A 117 -2.58 -19.17 1.51
CA ILE A 117 -1.35 -19.49 0.76
C ILE A 117 -1.47 -18.95 -0.67
#